data_AF-A0A9X2JIC1-F1
#
_entry.id   AF-A0A9X2JIC1-F1
#
_cell.length_a   1.000
_cell.length_b   1.000
_cell.length_c   1.000
_cell.angle_alpha   90.00
_cell.angle_beta   90.00
_cell.angle_gamma   90.00
#
_symmetry.space_group_name_H-M   'P 1'
#
loop_
_entity.id
_entity.type
_entity.pdbx_description
1 polymer ?
#
loop_
_entity_poly.entity_id
_entity_poly.type
_entity_poly.pdbx_seq_one_letter_code
_entity_poly.pdbx_strand_id
1 'polypeptide(L)'
;MAAMAAAAINTRLGKAGSARASANGRIEVDIFGKVDERELQQIKRRITTKGTLVFRIVANPKDHAEEIALAKASAATSLEKDGRTAAQWVTLAPENFSEQAAPDHWVTRSDGDGQTEVLVMVDSNDVTGEYLASAKSAVDPEGEPAMTLTFNTTGARRFGRLIAENQPDDEKSVPRHLGVLLDDTLFAALPIHDATTENVQVTGNFTARDVETMVAILRAGSLPCKIRQVSEQPVGK
;
A
#
# COMPACT_ATOMS: atom_id res chain seq x y z
N MET A 1 -6.95 -21.95 6.52
CA MET A 1 -6.49 -20.55 6.75
C MET A 1 -5.12 -20.46 7.39
N ALA A 2 -4.88 -21.02 8.59
CA ALA A 2 -3.58 -20.92 9.27
C ALA A 2 -2.39 -21.39 8.42
N ALA A 3 -2.53 -22.48 7.65
CA ALA A 3 -1.48 -22.94 6.73
C ALA A 3 -1.14 -21.94 5.61
N MET A 4 -2.16 -21.27 5.04
CA MET A 4 -1.94 -20.24 4.01
C MET A 4 -1.24 -19.01 4.60
N ALA A 5 -1.65 -18.57 5.79
CA ALA A 5 -0.99 -17.48 6.49
C ALA A 5 0.47 -17.84 6.86
N ALA A 6 0.73 -19.07 7.32
CA ALA A 6 2.09 -19.54 7.59
C ALA A 6 2.96 -19.57 6.32
N ALA A 7 2.41 -19.99 5.17
CA ALA A 7 3.10 -19.95 3.89
C ALA A 7 3.48 -18.51 3.49
N ALA A 8 2.54 -17.56 3.58
CA ALA A 8 2.82 -16.15 3.32
C ALA A 8 3.89 -15.59 4.28
N ILE A 9 3.83 -15.93 5.57
CA ILE A 9 4.84 -15.53 6.55
C ILE A 9 6.22 -16.10 6.19
N ASN A 10 6.32 -17.36 5.77
CA ASN A 10 7.59 -17.94 5.33
C ASN A 10 8.20 -17.15 4.16
N THR A 11 7.39 -16.80 3.15
CA THR A 11 7.86 -15.99 2.01
C THR A 11 8.38 -14.61 2.48
N ARG A 12 7.73 -14.01 3.47
CA ARG A 12 8.14 -12.72 4.04
C ARG A 12 9.39 -12.80 4.93
N LEU A 13 9.54 -13.89 5.68
CA LEU A 13 10.72 -14.14 6.51
C LEU A 13 11.95 -14.43 5.66
N GLY A 14 11.80 -15.13 4.54
CA GLY A 14 12.93 -15.58 3.73
C GLY A 14 13.89 -16.42 4.56
N LYS A 15 15.16 -15.99 4.66
CA LYS A 15 16.18 -16.70 5.46
C LYS A 15 16.18 -16.32 6.94
N ALA A 16 15.42 -15.30 7.35
CA ALA A 16 15.43 -14.79 8.72
C ALA A 16 14.67 -15.69 9.71
N GLY A 17 13.90 -16.66 9.23
CA GLY A 17 13.07 -17.47 10.11
C GLY A 17 12.22 -18.50 9.36
N SER A 18 11.34 -19.15 10.11
CA SER A 18 10.33 -20.04 9.56
C SER A 18 9.01 -19.88 10.31
N ALA A 19 7.91 -20.26 9.67
CA ALA A 19 6.58 -20.26 10.25
C ALA A 19 5.85 -21.56 9.95
N ARG A 20 5.12 -22.06 10.95
CA ARG A 20 4.32 -23.28 10.83
C ARG A 20 2.94 -23.10 11.46
N ALA A 21 1.93 -23.66 10.80
CA ALA A 21 0.59 -23.72 11.37
C ALA A 21 0.53 -24.79 12.46
N SER A 22 -0.02 -24.44 13.61
CA SER A 22 -0.32 -25.37 14.71
C SER A 22 -1.73 -25.93 14.57
N ALA A 23 -1.98 -27.11 15.14
CA ALA A 23 -3.27 -27.79 15.09
C ALA A 23 -4.42 -26.98 15.71
N ASN A 24 -4.12 -26.04 16.62
CA ASN A 24 -5.10 -25.16 17.26
C ASN A 24 -5.40 -23.87 16.47
N GLY A 25 -4.96 -23.78 15.22
CA GLY A 25 -5.17 -22.61 14.37
C GLY A 25 -4.21 -21.44 14.66
N ARG A 26 -3.23 -21.60 15.55
CA ARG A 26 -2.14 -20.64 15.74
C ARG A 26 -1.05 -20.81 14.69
N ILE A 27 -0.20 -19.80 14.58
CA ILE A 27 1.01 -19.83 13.78
C ILE A 27 2.17 -19.67 14.74
N GLU A 28 3.10 -20.61 14.71
CA GLU A 28 4.38 -20.51 15.41
C GLU A 28 5.40 -19.94 14.43
N VAL A 29 6.14 -18.94 14.88
CA VAL A 29 7.16 -18.25 14.09
C VAL A 29 8.47 -18.33 14.84
N ASP A 30 9.46 -18.96 14.21
CA ASP A 30 10.83 -19.06 14.71
C ASP A 30 11.68 -18.06 13.95
N ILE A 31 12.34 -17.15 14.67
CA ILE A 31 13.28 -16.18 14.10
C ILE A 31 14.69 -16.67 14.40
N PHE A 32 15.54 -16.72 13.36
CA PHE A 32 16.87 -17.29 13.45
C PHE A 32 17.93 -16.22 13.68
N GLY A 33 18.98 -16.59 14.43
CA GLY A 33 20.12 -15.72 14.72
C GLY A 33 19.91 -14.80 15.91
N LYS A 34 20.90 -13.94 16.18
CA LYS A 34 20.80 -12.89 17.19
C LYS A 34 20.15 -11.67 16.54
N VAL A 35 18.98 -11.30 17.02
CA VAL A 35 18.17 -10.21 16.50
C VAL A 35 18.02 -9.17 17.61
N ASP A 36 18.35 -7.91 17.30
CA ASP A 36 18.12 -6.81 18.23
C ASP A 36 16.65 -6.36 18.23
N GLU A 37 16.27 -5.52 19.19
CA GLU A 37 14.87 -5.09 19.32
C GLU A 37 14.36 -4.36 18.07
N ARG A 38 15.20 -3.55 17.40
CA ARG A 38 14.79 -2.80 16.22
C ARG A 38 14.52 -3.74 15.06
N GLU A 39 15.41 -4.68 14.81
CA GLU A 39 15.23 -5.70 13.78
C GLU A 39 14.03 -6.60 14.07
N LEU A 40 13.83 -6.99 15.33
CA LEU A 40 12.69 -7.80 15.75
C LEU A 40 11.36 -7.10 15.51
N GLN A 41 11.24 -5.82 15.87
CA GLN A 41 10.04 -5.04 15.61
C GLN A 41 9.74 -4.92 14.12
N GLN A 42 10.77 -4.88 13.28
CA GLN A 42 10.58 -4.86 11.84
C GLN A 42 10.18 -6.21 11.24
N ILE A 43 10.76 -7.30 11.73
CA ILE A 43 10.32 -8.65 11.37
C ILE A 43 8.84 -8.80 11.73
N LYS A 44 8.45 -8.38 12.95
CA LYS A 44 7.06 -8.38 13.41
C LYS A 44 6.17 -7.59 12.45
N ARG A 45 6.50 -6.31 12.18
CA ARG A 45 5.77 -5.48 11.22
C ARG A 45 5.57 -6.23 9.90
N ARG A 46 6.66 -6.69 9.28
CA ARG A 46 6.65 -7.41 7.99
C ARG A 46 5.73 -8.64 7.99
N ILE A 47 5.77 -9.47 9.02
CA ILE A 47 4.99 -10.72 9.07
C ILE A 47 3.52 -10.52 9.50
N THR A 48 3.19 -9.42 10.19
CA THR A 48 1.82 -9.14 10.65
C THR A 48 1.03 -8.20 9.73
N THR A 49 1.70 -7.40 8.91
CA THR A 49 1.05 -6.52 7.91
C THR A 49 0.11 -7.34 7.04
N LYS A 50 -1.13 -6.90 6.81
CA LYS A 50 -2.07 -7.68 5.99
C LYS A 50 -1.58 -7.73 4.55
N GLY A 51 -1.02 -6.64 4.01
CA GLY A 51 -0.40 -6.64 2.68
C GLY A 51 -1.40 -6.46 1.55
N THR A 52 -2.50 -5.75 1.82
CA THR A 52 -3.49 -5.36 0.82
C THR A 52 -2.92 -4.18 0.04
N LEU A 53 -2.40 -4.45 -1.15
CA LEU A 53 -1.99 -3.39 -2.08
C LEU A 53 -3.17 -2.99 -2.95
N VAL A 54 -3.41 -1.68 -3.06
CA VAL A 54 -4.48 -1.12 -3.89
C VAL A 54 -3.97 0.14 -4.57
N PHE A 55 -4.34 0.34 -5.84
CA PHE A 55 -4.11 1.59 -6.56
C PHE A 55 -5.41 2.38 -6.64
N ARG A 56 -5.34 3.68 -6.33
CA ARG A 56 -6.48 4.61 -6.35
C ARG A 56 -6.04 5.97 -6.88
N ILE A 57 -6.98 6.76 -7.40
CA ILE A 57 -6.69 8.14 -7.80
C ILE A 57 -6.83 9.05 -6.58
N VAL A 58 -5.83 9.88 -6.33
CA VAL A 58 -5.93 10.90 -5.27
C VAL A 58 -6.94 11.97 -5.69
N ALA A 59 -7.91 12.25 -4.82
CA ALA A 59 -8.95 13.23 -5.10
C ALA A 59 -8.34 14.63 -5.26
N ASN A 60 -8.93 15.42 -6.16
CA ASN A 60 -8.53 16.79 -6.42
C ASN A 60 -9.76 17.68 -6.63
N PRO A 61 -9.73 18.96 -6.20
CA PRO A 61 -10.89 19.85 -6.25
C PRO A 61 -11.48 20.11 -7.64
N LYS A 62 -10.67 19.96 -8.70
CA LYS A 62 -11.12 20.24 -10.07
C LYS A 62 -12.01 19.11 -10.60
N ASP A 63 -11.57 17.88 -10.43
CA ASP A 63 -12.21 16.73 -11.06
C ASP A 63 -13.22 16.01 -10.16
N HIS A 64 -13.12 16.22 -8.84
CA HIS A 64 -13.88 15.44 -7.84
C HIS A 64 -14.69 16.32 -6.88
N ALA A 65 -15.09 17.51 -7.32
CA ALA A 65 -15.72 18.52 -6.46
C ALA A 65 -16.98 18.00 -5.72
N GLU A 66 -17.81 17.22 -6.40
CA GLU A 66 -19.03 16.65 -5.82
C GLU A 66 -18.71 15.61 -4.74
N GLU A 67 -17.85 14.65 -5.04
CA GLU A 67 -17.45 13.61 -4.09
C GLU A 67 -16.71 14.20 -2.88
N ILE A 68 -15.90 15.24 -3.09
CA ILE A 68 -15.24 15.97 -2.00
C ILE A 68 -16.27 16.63 -1.09
N ALA A 69 -17.27 17.31 -1.64
CA ALA A 69 -18.30 17.98 -0.85
C ALA A 69 -19.11 16.97 -0.02
N LEU A 70 -19.50 15.85 -0.63
CA LEU A 70 -20.22 14.78 0.05
C LEU A 70 -19.37 14.09 1.12
N ALA A 71 -18.10 13.78 0.83
CA ALA A 71 -17.18 13.13 1.76
C ALA A 71 -16.84 14.03 2.97
N LYS A 72 -16.77 15.35 2.78
CA LYS A 72 -16.53 16.32 3.87
C LYS A 72 -17.77 16.59 4.73
N ALA A 73 -18.96 16.36 4.19
CA ALA A 73 -20.22 16.51 4.94
C ALA A 73 -20.47 15.38 5.95
N SER A 74 -19.62 14.34 5.97
CA SER A 74 -19.73 13.17 6.83
C SER A 74 -18.45 12.90 7.60
N ALA A 75 -18.59 12.37 8.82
CA ALA A 75 -17.46 11.85 9.60
C ALA A 75 -17.05 10.43 9.16
N ALA A 76 -17.81 9.80 8.26
CA ALA A 76 -17.48 8.47 7.74
C ALA A 76 -16.13 8.48 7.00
N THR A 77 -15.47 7.32 6.98
CA THR A 77 -14.23 7.10 6.22
C THR A 77 -14.50 6.67 4.79
N SER A 78 -15.73 6.26 4.45
CA SER A 78 -16.14 5.96 3.09
C SER A 78 -17.35 6.79 2.66
N LEU A 79 -17.35 7.18 1.39
CA LEU A 79 -18.49 7.81 0.72
C LEU A 79 -19.18 6.76 -0.15
N GLU A 80 -20.44 6.46 0.16
CA GLU A 80 -21.30 5.63 -0.67
C GLU A 80 -22.10 6.50 -1.65
N LYS A 81 -22.09 6.14 -2.94
CA LYS A 81 -22.86 6.79 -4.01
C LYS A 81 -23.38 5.71 -4.96
N ASP A 82 -24.67 5.73 -5.28
CA ASP A 82 -25.32 4.74 -6.15
C ASP A 82 -25.13 3.26 -5.71
N GLY A 83 -25.10 3.01 -4.40
CA GLY A 83 -24.95 1.67 -3.84
C GLY A 83 -23.52 1.08 -3.92
N ARG A 84 -22.51 1.92 -4.19
CA ARG A 84 -21.09 1.56 -4.19
C ARG A 84 -20.26 2.61 -3.46
N THR A 85 -19.12 2.20 -2.92
CA THR A 85 -18.12 3.15 -2.41
C THR A 85 -17.53 3.93 -3.57
N ALA A 86 -17.66 5.26 -3.54
CA ALA A 86 -17.15 6.17 -4.57
C ALA A 86 -15.84 6.85 -4.16
N ALA A 87 -15.64 7.08 -2.86
CA ALA A 87 -14.40 7.63 -2.31
C ALA A 87 -14.14 7.12 -0.90
N GLN A 88 -12.89 7.16 -0.47
CA GLN A 88 -12.44 6.70 0.83
C GLN A 88 -11.36 7.63 1.38
N TRP A 89 -11.45 7.96 2.66
CA TRP A 89 -10.38 8.58 3.44
C TRP A 89 -9.38 7.51 3.86
N VAL A 90 -8.10 7.74 3.55
CA VAL A 90 -7.01 6.81 3.83
C VAL A 90 -5.89 7.52 4.57
N THR A 91 -5.25 6.83 5.51
CA THR A 91 -4.18 7.42 6.34
C THR A 91 -2.97 7.75 5.47
N LEU A 92 -2.38 8.93 5.63
CA LEU A 92 -1.11 9.27 5.00
C LEU A 92 0.05 8.66 5.81
N ALA A 93 1.06 8.10 5.14
CA ALA A 93 2.35 7.78 5.76
C ALA A 93 3.32 8.97 5.57
N PRO A 94 3.28 10.02 6.42
CA PRO A 94 3.99 11.28 6.15
C PRO A 94 5.50 11.09 5.99
N GLU A 95 6.10 10.08 6.64
CA GLU A 95 7.52 9.78 6.55
C GLU A 95 8.00 9.44 5.13
N ASN A 96 7.08 8.96 4.28
CA ASN A 96 7.35 8.55 2.91
C ASN A 96 7.25 9.68 1.88
N PHE A 97 6.86 10.88 2.31
CA PHE A 97 6.72 12.05 1.46
C PHE A 97 7.74 13.12 1.89
N SER A 98 8.14 13.99 0.97
CA SER A 98 8.94 15.17 1.34
C SER A 98 8.12 16.12 2.22
N GLU A 99 8.75 17.12 2.85
CA GLU A 99 8.08 18.02 3.82
C GLU A 99 6.82 18.72 3.25
N GLN A 100 6.69 18.88 1.93
CA GLN A 100 5.39 19.09 1.28
C GLN A 100 4.66 17.74 1.09
N ALA A 101 4.24 17.14 2.20
CA ALA A 101 3.75 15.76 2.23
C ALA A 101 2.48 15.51 1.40
N ALA A 102 1.74 16.58 1.11
CA ALA A 102 0.62 16.61 0.20
C ALA A 102 0.70 17.91 -0.60
N PRO A 103 0.82 17.86 -1.94
CA PRO A 103 0.62 19.04 -2.78
C PRO A 103 -0.67 19.79 -2.40
N ASP A 104 -0.69 21.12 -2.52
CA ASP A 104 -1.84 21.98 -2.14
C ASP A 104 -3.18 21.55 -2.77
N HIS A 105 -3.13 20.79 -3.87
CA HIS A 105 -4.31 20.30 -4.57
C HIS A 105 -4.85 18.95 -4.06
N TRP A 106 -4.20 18.31 -3.10
CA TRP A 106 -4.75 17.11 -2.46
C TRP A 106 -5.83 17.48 -1.44
N VAL A 107 -6.80 16.59 -1.30
CA VAL A 107 -7.90 16.78 -0.37
C VAL A 107 -7.58 16.01 0.91
N THR A 108 -7.29 16.75 1.97
CA THR A 108 -6.91 16.18 3.26
C THR A 108 -7.90 16.52 4.37
N ARG A 109 -7.87 15.74 5.45
CA ARG A 109 -8.45 16.06 6.75
C ARG A 109 -7.59 15.47 7.86
N SER A 110 -7.85 15.85 9.11
CA SER A 110 -7.31 15.16 10.27
C SER A 110 -8.36 14.20 10.83
N ASP A 111 -7.94 13.00 11.21
CA ASP A 111 -8.78 12.09 11.97
C ASP A 111 -8.87 12.49 13.46
N GLY A 112 -9.55 11.68 14.27
CA GLY A 112 -9.71 11.93 15.70
C GLY A 112 -8.41 11.86 16.51
N ASP A 113 -7.37 11.19 15.98
CA ASP A 113 -6.06 11.02 16.60
C ASP A 113 -5.03 12.01 16.04
N GLY A 114 -5.47 12.96 15.20
CA GLY A 114 -4.63 13.98 14.57
C GLY A 114 -3.79 13.48 13.40
N GLN A 115 -4.02 12.26 12.91
CA GLN A 115 -3.38 11.75 11.71
C GLN A 115 -3.98 12.40 10.46
N THR A 116 -3.13 12.70 9.50
CA THR A 116 -3.58 13.20 8.19
C THR A 116 -4.18 12.07 7.40
N GLU A 117 -5.42 12.25 6.94
CA GLU A 117 -6.06 11.40 5.95
C GLU A 117 -6.13 12.13 4.60
N VAL A 118 -6.00 11.38 3.52
CA VAL A 118 -6.15 11.84 2.14
C VAL A 118 -7.38 11.18 1.54
N LEU A 119 -8.18 11.94 0.79
CA LEU A 119 -9.31 11.37 0.06
C LEU A 119 -8.83 10.73 -1.24
N VAL A 120 -9.20 9.48 -1.46
CA VAL A 120 -8.94 8.76 -2.71
C VAL A 120 -10.24 8.29 -3.35
N MET A 121 -10.24 8.20 -4.67
CA MET A 121 -11.39 7.77 -5.47
C MET A 121 -11.39 6.27 -5.64
N VAL A 122 -12.54 5.65 -5.44
CA VAL A 122 -12.75 4.21 -5.64
C VAL A 122 -13.37 3.98 -7.02
N ASP A 123 -12.55 3.49 -7.94
CA ASP A 123 -12.94 3.22 -9.32
C ASP A 123 -13.30 1.74 -9.55
N SER A 124 -13.87 1.44 -10.72
CA SER A 124 -14.34 0.09 -11.07
C SER A 124 -13.25 -0.85 -11.62
N ASN A 125 -12.08 -0.34 -11.98
CA ASN A 125 -10.97 -1.16 -12.47
C ASN A 125 -10.38 -2.02 -11.34
N ASP A 126 -10.47 -1.52 -10.09
CA ASP A 126 -10.08 -2.17 -8.84
C ASP A 126 -8.72 -2.87 -8.94
N VAL A 127 -7.69 -2.08 -9.26
CA VAL A 127 -6.33 -2.62 -9.41
C VAL A 127 -5.73 -2.85 -8.02
N THR A 128 -5.52 -4.13 -7.70
CA THR A 128 -4.95 -4.58 -6.41
C THR A 128 -3.67 -5.39 -6.62
N GLY A 129 -3.01 -5.74 -5.51
CA GLY A 129 -1.81 -6.57 -5.49
C GLY A 129 -1.99 -7.98 -6.05
N GLU A 130 -3.22 -8.50 -6.16
CA GLU A 130 -3.47 -9.82 -6.76
C GLU A 130 -3.12 -9.86 -8.26
N TYR A 131 -3.08 -8.69 -8.90
CA TYR A 131 -2.77 -8.55 -10.30
C TYR A 131 -1.27 -8.35 -10.57
N LEU A 132 -0.41 -8.40 -9.55
CA LEU A 132 1.03 -8.32 -9.74
C LEU A 132 1.59 -9.65 -10.26
N ALA A 133 2.38 -9.57 -11.32
CA ALA A 133 3.27 -10.65 -11.74
C ALA A 133 4.60 -10.61 -10.98
N SER A 134 5.10 -9.42 -10.64
CA SER A 134 6.32 -9.29 -9.84
C SER A 134 6.42 -7.96 -9.08
N ALA A 135 7.17 -7.97 -7.99
CA ALA A 135 7.61 -6.78 -7.26
C ALA A 135 9.12 -6.89 -7.01
N LYS A 136 9.89 -5.82 -7.27
CA LYS A 136 11.35 -5.81 -7.13
C LYS A 136 11.84 -4.47 -6.58
N SER A 137 12.86 -4.51 -5.73
CA SER A 137 13.61 -3.31 -5.35
C SER A 137 14.29 -2.73 -6.59
N ALA A 138 14.32 -1.41 -6.65
CA ALA A 138 14.90 -0.63 -7.73
C ALA A 138 15.59 0.61 -7.13
N VAL A 139 16.19 1.40 -8.01
CA VAL A 139 16.71 2.73 -7.71
C VAL A 139 16.11 3.65 -8.77
N ASP A 140 15.66 4.83 -8.37
CA ASP A 140 15.14 5.83 -9.31
C ASP A 140 16.27 6.57 -10.07
N PRO A 141 15.96 7.40 -11.07
CA PRO A 141 16.98 8.16 -11.81
C PRO A 141 17.87 9.06 -10.93
N GLU A 142 17.35 9.51 -9.79
CA GLU A 142 18.03 10.35 -8.81
C GLU A 142 18.98 9.56 -7.90
N GLY A 143 18.92 8.22 -7.93
CA GLY A 143 19.75 7.36 -7.09
C GLY A 143 19.09 6.95 -5.78
N GLU A 144 17.80 7.27 -5.58
CA GLU A 144 17.06 7.00 -4.37
C GLU A 144 16.36 5.63 -4.39
N PRO A 145 16.11 5.01 -3.22
CA PRO A 145 15.43 3.72 -3.15
C PRO A 145 14.02 3.75 -3.74
N ALA A 146 13.75 2.83 -4.66
CA ALA A 146 12.45 2.70 -5.33
C ALA A 146 12.02 1.22 -5.43
N MET A 147 10.82 0.96 -5.95
CA MET A 147 10.44 -0.39 -6.37
C MET A 147 9.73 -0.41 -7.71
N THR A 148 9.94 -1.47 -8.47
CA THR A 148 9.21 -1.73 -9.71
C THR A 148 8.17 -2.80 -9.46
N LEU A 149 6.93 -2.48 -9.82
CA LEU A 149 5.80 -3.40 -9.82
C LEU A 149 5.44 -3.73 -11.27
N THR A 150 5.34 -5.02 -11.57
CA THR A 150 4.94 -5.53 -12.89
C THR A 150 3.61 -6.22 -12.76
N PHE A 151 2.64 -5.84 -13.59
CA PHE A 151 1.34 -6.47 -13.62
C PHE A 151 1.31 -7.72 -14.50
N ASN A 152 0.44 -8.67 -14.17
CA ASN A 152 0.08 -9.76 -15.07
C ASN A 152 -0.84 -9.24 -16.19
N THR A 153 -1.16 -10.06 -17.20
CA THR A 153 -1.96 -9.64 -18.35
C THR A 153 -3.32 -9.03 -17.99
N THR A 154 -4.00 -9.58 -16.97
CA THR A 154 -5.29 -9.03 -16.50
C THR A 154 -5.08 -7.69 -15.79
N GLY A 155 -4.06 -7.62 -14.94
CA GLY A 155 -3.64 -6.40 -14.25
C GLY A 155 -3.30 -5.27 -15.20
N ALA A 156 -2.46 -5.54 -16.20
CA ALA A 156 -2.02 -4.54 -17.17
C ALA A 156 -3.22 -3.94 -17.92
N ARG A 157 -4.22 -4.76 -18.28
CA ARG A 157 -5.46 -4.25 -18.88
C ARG A 157 -6.26 -3.35 -17.94
N ARG A 158 -6.46 -3.75 -16.69
CA ARG A 158 -7.20 -2.95 -15.68
C ARG A 158 -6.46 -1.66 -15.36
N PHE A 159 -5.15 -1.75 -15.16
CA PHE A 159 -4.28 -0.64 -14.86
C PHE A 159 -4.20 0.35 -16.02
N GLY A 160 -3.99 -0.13 -17.25
CA GLY A 160 -4.03 0.72 -18.44
C GLY A 160 -5.34 1.50 -18.58
N ARG A 161 -6.48 0.86 -18.24
CA ARG A 161 -7.78 1.53 -18.25
C ARG A 161 -7.91 2.57 -17.14
N LEU A 162 -7.48 2.26 -15.92
CA LEU A 162 -7.39 3.22 -14.81
C LEU A 162 -6.57 4.46 -15.21
N ILE A 163 -5.40 4.26 -15.81
CA ILE A 163 -4.53 5.34 -16.25
C ILE A 163 -5.19 6.14 -17.38
N ALA A 164 -5.71 5.48 -18.42
CA ALA A 164 -6.34 6.15 -19.57
C ALA A 164 -7.57 6.98 -19.18
N GLU A 165 -8.39 6.50 -18.26
CA GLU A 165 -9.58 7.22 -17.75
C GLU A 165 -9.21 8.45 -16.88
N ASN A 166 -7.93 8.59 -16.51
CA ASN A 166 -7.46 9.61 -15.59
C ASN A 166 -6.27 10.43 -16.12
N GLN A 167 -5.96 10.37 -17.42
CA GLN A 167 -4.97 11.27 -18.01
C GLN A 167 -5.44 12.74 -17.92
N PRO A 168 -4.54 13.70 -17.67
CA PRO A 168 -4.91 15.12 -17.64
C PRO A 168 -5.20 15.65 -19.05
N ASP A 169 -6.24 16.48 -19.20
CA ASP A 169 -6.54 17.19 -20.47
C ASP A 169 -5.76 18.52 -20.58
N ASP A 170 -5.27 18.85 -21.77
CA ASP A 170 -4.12 19.75 -22.04
C ASP A 170 -4.22 21.25 -21.68
N GLU A 171 -5.36 21.80 -21.25
CA GLU A 171 -5.51 23.27 -21.21
C GLU A 171 -5.51 23.97 -19.85
N LYS A 172 -5.50 23.26 -18.69
CA LYS A 172 -5.34 23.84 -17.31
C LYS A 172 -5.53 22.80 -16.20
N SER A 173 -4.85 21.66 -16.24
CA SER A 173 -5.29 20.49 -15.47
C SER A 173 -4.42 20.22 -14.25
N VAL A 174 -5.07 20.23 -13.07
CA VAL A 174 -4.47 19.92 -11.78
C VAL A 174 -3.73 18.57 -11.88
N PRO A 175 -2.49 18.45 -11.36
CA PRO A 175 -1.74 17.21 -11.44
C PRO A 175 -2.48 16.04 -10.81
N ARG A 176 -2.82 15.02 -11.61
CA ARG A 176 -3.44 13.78 -11.13
C ARG A 176 -2.38 12.83 -10.60
N HIS A 177 -2.64 12.27 -9.42
CA HIS A 177 -1.74 11.35 -8.76
C HIS A 177 -2.39 9.98 -8.59
N LEU A 178 -1.61 8.95 -8.90
CA LEU A 178 -1.90 7.57 -8.62
C LEU A 178 -1.40 7.24 -7.21
N GLY A 179 -2.32 7.11 -6.27
CA GLY A 179 -2.05 6.63 -4.93
C GLY A 179 -1.74 5.13 -4.92
N VAL A 180 -0.66 4.78 -4.23
CA VAL A 180 -0.26 3.40 -3.93
C VAL A 180 -0.55 3.15 -2.45
N LEU A 181 -1.58 2.37 -2.18
CA LEU A 181 -2.07 2.13 -0.82
C LEU A 181 -1.63 0.75 -0.35
N LEU A 182 -1.10 0.68 0.87
CA LEU A 182 -0.87 -0.56 1.60
C LEU A 182 -1.72 -0.57 2.86
N ASP A 183 -2.66 -1.51 2.97
CA ASP A 183 -3.55 -1.67 4.13
C ASP A 183 -4.25 -0.36 4.53
N ASP A 184 -4.85 0.33 3.54
CA ASP A 184 -5.56 1.62 3.70
C ASP A 184 -4.66 2.80 4.15
N THR A 185 -3.34 2.64 4.09
CA THR A 185 -2.37 3.74 4.22
C THR A 185 -1.83 4.13 2.84
N LEU A 186 -1.94 5.40 2.48
CA LEU A 186 -1.31 6.00 1.31
C LEU A 186 0.20 6.00 1.51
N PHE A 187 0.87 5.04 0.88
CA PHE A 187 2.30 4.80 1.02
C PHE A 187 3.12 5.63 0.04
N ALA A 188 2.58 5.85 -1.16
CA ALA A 188 3.18 6.68 -2.20
C ALA A 188 2.07 7.32 -3.05
N ALA A 189 2.40 8.39 -3.76
CA ALA A 189 1.52 8.99 -4.75
C ALA A 189 2.34 9.49 -5.93
N LEU A 190 2.12 8.90 -7.09
CA LEU A 190 2.95 9.11 -8.28
C LEU A 190 2.20 9.99 -9.27
N PRO A 191 2.86 10.89 -10.00
CA PRO A 191 2.23 11.56 -11.14
C PRO A 191 1.70 10.51 -12.13
N ILE A 192 0.45 10.67 -12.57
CA ILE A 192 -0.19 9.62 -13.38
C ILE A 192 0.47 9.40 -14.75
N HIS A 193 1.17 10.41 -15.27
CA HIS A 193 1.86 10.33 -16.56
C HIS A 193 3.14 9.49 -16.51
N ASP A 194 3.70 9.24 -15.33
CA ASP A 194 4.89 8.39 -15.15
C ASP A 194 4.53 6.89 -15.16
N ALA A 195 3.24 6.57 -15.03
CA ALA A 195 2.76 5.19 -15.02
C ALA A 195 2.62 4.64 -16.45
N THR A 196 3.16 3.43 -16.67
CA THR A 196 2.94 2.68 -17.91
C THR A 196 1.92 1.58 -17.70
N THR A 197 1.28 1.11 -18.76
CA THR A 197 0.24 0.07 -18.70
C THR A 197 0.70 -1.24 -18.02
N GLU A 198 1.98 -1.60 -18.14
CA GLU A 198 2.48 -2.90 -17.69
C GLU A 198 3.30 -2.83 -16.39
N ASN A 199 3.99 -1.72 -16.17
CA ASN A 199 4.87 -1.53 -15.03
C ASN A 199 4.66 -0.15 -14.41
N VAL A 200 4.83 -0.09 -13.10
CA VAL A 200 4.89 1.17 -12.36
C VAL A 200 6.11 1.17 -11.45
N GLN A 201 6.88 2.25 -11.50
CA GLN A 201 7.95 2.51 -10.54
C GLN A 201 7.34 3.31 -9.39
N VAL A 202 7.39 2.76 -8.19
CA VAL A 202 6.95 3.42 -6.97
C VAL A 202 8.15 4.09 -6.33
N THR A 203 8.11 5.41 -6.32
CA THR A 203 9.10 6.32 -5.74
C THR A 203 8.49 7.08 -4.57
N GLY A 204 9.35 7.67 -3.75
CA GLY A 204 8.99 8.39 -2.52
C GLY A 204 10.23 8.56 -1.65
N ASN A 205 10.05 9.17 -0.48
CA ASN A 205 11.11 9.29 0.52
C ASN A 205 11.27 7.97 1.29
N PHE A 206 11.79 6.94 0.62
CA PHE A 206 11.94 5.61 1.19
C PHE A 206 13.36 5.34 1.62
N THR A 207 13.52 4.57 2.71
CA THR A 207 14.78 3.89 2.93
C THR A 207 14.85 2.60 2.10
N ALA A 208 16.06 2.13 1.80
CA ALA A 208 16.25 0.80 1.17
C ALA A 208 15.53 -0.32 1.94
N ARG A 209 15.41 -0.15 3.27
CA ARG A 209 14.76 -1.10 4.17
C ARG A 209 13.23 -1.08 4.06
N ASP A 210 12.64 0.09 3.83
CA ASP A 210 11.20 0.21 3.56
C ASP A 210 10.84 -0.48 2.25
N VAL A 211 11.65 -0.25 1.21
CA VAL A 211 11.52 -0.92 -0.08
C VAL A 211 11.61 -2.44 0.05
N GLU A 212 12.64 -2.95 0.73
CA GLU A 212 12.81 -4.40 0.94
C GLU A 212 11.62 -5.02 1.68
N THR A 213 11.16 -4.34 2.74
CA THR A 213 10.01 -4.79 3.54
C THR A 213 8.74 -4.87 2.70
N MET A 214 8.46 -3.81 1.93
CA MET A 214 7.31 -3.75 1.04
C MET A 214 7.39 -4.83 -0.04
N VAL A 215 8.52 -4.97 -0.73
CA VAL A 215 8.71 -6.01 -1.76
C VAL A 215 8.48 -7.42 -1.21
N ALA A 216 8.96 -7.70 0.01
CA ALA A 216 8.73 -8.98 0.67
C ALA A 216 7.23 -9.21 0.97
N ILE A 217 6.52 -8.19 1.44
CA ILE A 217 5.07 -8.25 1.68
C ILE A 217 4.31 -8.51 0.37
N LEU A 218 4.61 -7.74 -0.69
CA LEU A 218 3.93 -7.84 -1.98
C LEU A 218 4.16 -9.18 -2.67
N ARG A 219 5.40 -9.70 -2.64
CA ARG A 219 5.72 -11.03 -3.20
C ARG A 219 5.00 -12.17 -2.50
N ALA A 220 4.79 -12.05 -1.19
CA ALA A 220 4.05 -13.04 -0.42
C ALA A 220 2.54 -12.95 -0.62
N GLY A 221 2.05 -11.84 -1.20
CA GLY A 221 0.64 -11.52 -1.28
C GLY A 221 0.04 -11.10 0.05
N SER A 222 -1.26 -10.83 0.03
CA SER A 222 -2.00 -10.46 1.23
C SER A 222 -2.21 -11.66 2.15
N LEU A 223 -2.20 -11.40 3.46
CA LEU A 223 -2.60 -12.37 4.46
C LEU A 223 -4.12 -12.59 4.36
N PRO A 224 -4.58 -13.84 4.45
CA PRO A 224 -6.01 -14.14 4.43
C PRO A 224 -6.74 -13.69 5.70
N CYS A 225 -6.01 -13.32 6.75
CA CYS A 225 -6.58 -12.88 8.02
C CYS A 225 -5.65 -11.92 8.76
N LYS A 226 -6.21 -11.13 9.68
CA LYS A 226 -5.42 -10.33 10.64
C LYS A 226 -4.72 -11.28 11.62
N ILE A 227 -3.43 -11.06 11.84
CA ILE A 227 -2.62 -11.83 12.78
C ILE A 227 -2.40 -10.98 14.03
N ARG A 228 -2.61 -11.58 15.21
CA ARG A 228 -2.33 -10.96 16.50
C ARG A 228 -1.28 -11.79 17.23
N GLN A 229 -0.24 -11.13 17.71
CA GLN A 229 0.74 -11.77 18.57
C GLN A 229 0.10 -12.18 19.90
N VAL A 230 0.34 -13.42 20.34
CA VAL A 230 -0.20 -13.96 21.60
C VAL A 230 0.88 -14.31 22.61
N SER A 231 2.11 -14.57 22.16
CA SER A 231 3.25 -14.91 23.00
C SER A 231 4.53 -14.64 22.22
N GLU A 232 5.60 -14.33 22.94
CA GLU A 232 6.96 -14.20 22.42
C GLU A 232 7.92 -14.67 23.49
N GLN A 233 8.89 -15.49 23.09
CA GLN A 233 9.87 -16.06 23.99
C GLN A 233 11.24 -16.06 23.30
N PRO A 234 12.28 -15.49 23.92
CA PRO A 234 13.64 -15.65 23.43
C PRO A 234 14.07 -17.12 23.61
N VAL A 235 14.61 -17.72 22.55
CA VAL A 235 15.07 -19.11 22.53
C VAL A 235 16.59 -19.13 22.43
N GLY A 236 17.26 -19.75 23.42
CA GLY A 236 18.72 -19.86 23.49
C GLY A 236 19.41 -18.64 24.13
N LYS A 237 20.30 -18.91 25.10
CA LYS A 237 21.33 -17.96 25.56
C LYS A 237 22.68 -18.41 25.03
#